data_AF-A0A967AJT3-F1
#
_entry.id   AF-A0A967AJT3-F1
#
_cell.length_a   1.000
_cell.length_b   1.000
_cell.length_c   1.000
_cell.angle_alpha   90.00
_cell.angle_beta   90.00
_cell.angle_gamma   90.00
#
_symmetry.space_group_name_H-M   'P 1'
#
loop_
_entity.id
_entity.type
_entity.pdbx_description
1 polymer ?
#
loop_
_entity_poly.entity_id
_entity_poly.type
_entity_poly.pdbx_seq_one_letter_code
_entity_poly.pdbx_strand_id
1 'polypeptide(L)'
;MNILGISAFYHDSAACLVRNGEIIAAAQEERFTRKKHDPGFPHRAVDYCLHEGKIELKDVRHLVFYDKPLVKFERLLETYLAFAPRGVQSFVAAMPV
;
A
#
# COMPACT_ATOMS: atom_id res chain seq x y z
N MET A 1 15.41 -6.51 -13.81
CA MET A 1 14.77 -5.34 -13.19
C MET A 1 13.92 -5.78 -12.02
N ASN A 2 14.24 -5.33 -10.81
CA ASN A 2 13.52 -5.68 -9.57
C ASN A 2 12.52 -4.56 -9.22
N ILE A 3 11.27 -4.93 -9.01
CA ILE A 3 10.18 -4.03 -8.62
C ILE A 3 9.57 -4.56 -7.33
N LEU A 4 9.50 -3.71 -6.30
CA LEU A 4 8.87 -4.05 -5.03
C LEU A 4 7.52 -3.31 -4.93
N GLY A 5 6.44 -4.07 -4.97
CA GLY A 5 5.08 -3.59 -4.75
C GLY A 5 4.71 -3.66 -3.27
N ILE A 6 4.03 -2.61 -2.78
CA ILE A 6 3.61 -2.46 -1.38
C ILE A 6 2.11 -2.16 -1.33
N SER A 7 1.42 -2.87 -0.44
CA SER A 7 0.07 -2.56 0.05
C SER A 7 0.15 -2.28 1.55
N ALA A 8 -0.40 -1.16 2.02
CA ALA A 8 -0.33 -0.73 3.42
C ALA A 8 -1.45 0.28 3.74
N PHE A 9 -1.73 0.47 5.04
CA PHE A 9 -2.59 1.53 5.60
C PHE A 9 -4.09 1.43 5.24
N TYR A 10 -4.58 0.23 4.96
CA TYR A 10 -6.00 0.02 4.66
C TYR A 10 -6.56 -1.21 5.38
N HIS A 11 -6.69 -2.35 4.69
CA HIS A 11 -7.23 -3.59 5.27
C HIS A 11 -6.12 -4.61 5.47
N ASP A 12 -5.48 -5.04 4.38
CA ASP A 12 -4.45 -6.08 4.41
C ASP A 12 -3.14 -5.52 3.84
N SER A 13 -2.15 -5.36 4.71
CA SER A 13 -0.81 -5.01 4.29
C SER A 13 -0.07 -6.22 3.71
N ALA A 14 0.68 -5.99 2.64
CA ALA A 14 1.37 -7.02 1.87
C ALA A 14 2.51 -6.43 1.05
N ALA A 15 3.43 -7.30 0.63
CA ALA A 15 4.51 -6.95 -0.29
C ALA A 15 4.65 -8.01 -1.39
N CYS A 16 5.15 -7.58 -2.56
CA CYS A 16 5.42 -8.45 -3.70
C CYS A 16 6.70 -8.00 -4.43
N LEU A 17 7.62 -8.93 -4.66
CA LEU A 17 8.79 -8.72 -5.50
C LEU A 17 8.56 -9.32 -6.89
N VAL A 18 8.62 -8.46 -7.90
CA VAL A 18 8.57 -8.85 -9.32
C VAL A 18 9.94 -8.62 -9.95
N ARG A 19 10.44 -9.62 -10.68
CA ARG A 19 11.69 -9.56 -11.43
C ARG A 19 11.43 -9.96 -12.87
N ASN A 20 11.72 -9.04 -13.80
CA ASN A 20 11.58 -9.28 -15.25
C ASN A 20 10.18 -9.78 -15.67
N GLY A 21 9.13 -9.32 -14.98
CA GLY A 21 7.75 -9.74 -15.26
C GLY A 21 7.30 -10.98 -14.49
N GLU A 22 8.18 -11.67 -13.78
CA GLU A 22 7.86 -12.84 -12.96
C GLU A 22 7.74 -12.49 -11.48
N ILE A 23 6.78 -13.09 -10.78
CA ILE A 23 6.62 -12.95 -9.34
C ILE A 23 7.66 -13.86 -8.67
N ILE A 24 8.60 -13.26 -7.95
CA ILE A 24 9.63 -13.99 -7.21
C ILE A 24 9.14 -14.36 -5.81
N ALA A 25 8.46 -13.41 -5.15
CA ALA A 25 7.89 -13.62 -3.83
C ALA A 25 6.71 -12.67 -3.62
N ALA A 26 5.70 -13.13 -2.89
CA ALA A 26 4.60 -12.29 -2.43
C ALA A 26 4.09 -12.82 -1.09
N ALA A 27 3.85 -11.92 -0.14
CA ALA A 27 3.37 -12.30 1.18
C ALA A 27 2.48 -11.23 1.80
N GLN A 28 1.54 -11.68 2.62
CA GLN A 28 0.69 -10.83 3.45
C GLN A 28 1.30 -10.70 4.85
N GLU A 29 1.29 -9.48 5.40
CA GLU A 29 1.89 -9.18 6.71
C GLU A 29 1.23 -9.97 7.85
N GLU A 30 -0.09 -10.19 7.77
CA GLU A 30 -0.86 -10.95 8.77
C GLU A 30 -0.33 -12.37 9.00
N ARG A 31 0.32 -12.99 8.01
CA ARG A 31 0.92 -14.33 8.15
C ARG A 31 2.07 -14.32 9.12
N PHE A 32 2.79 -13.19 9.19
CA PHE A 32 3.91 -12.98 10.10
C PHE A 32 3.49 -12.34 11.42
N THR A 33 2.62 -11.33 11.40
CA THR A 33 2.20 -10.61 12.62
C THR A 33 1.15 -11.38 13.43
N ARG A 34 0.47 -12.35 12.80
CA ARG A 34 -0.64 -13.12 13.37
C ARG A 34 -1.83 -12.25 13.79
N LYS A 35 -1.87 -11.00 13.31
CA LYS A 35 -3.00 -10.09 13.42
C LYS A 35 -3.77 -10.17 12.11
N LYS A 36 -4.99 -10.68 12.16
CA LYS A 36 -5.84 -10.80 10.98
C LYS A 36 -6.11 -9.40 10.40
N HIS A 37 -5.93 -9.25 9.09
CA HIS A 37 -6.07 -7.98 8.38
C HIS A 37 -5.21 -6.86 8.98
N ASP A 38 -3.91 -7.12 9.12
CA ASP A 38 -2.98 -6.14 9.66
C ASP A 38 -2.89 -4.93 8.71
N PRO A 39 -3.35 -3.73 9.13
CA PRO A 39 -3.36 -2.56 8.26
C PRO A 39 -2.02 -1.79 8.30
N GLY A 40 -1.06 -2.25 9.11
CA GLY A 40 0.23 -1.59 9.30
C GLY A 40 1.10 -1.53 8.05
N PHE A 41 2.33 -1.05 8.21
CA PHE A 41 3.32 -1.15 7.15
C PHE A 41 3.85 -2.60 7.08
N PRO A 42 3.96 -3.22 5.88
CA PRO A 42 4.30 -4.63 5.71
C PRO A 42 5.79 -4.90 5.85
N HIS A 43 6.38 -4.60 7.01
CA HIS A 43 7.81 -4.77 7.27
C HIS A 43 8.27 -6.21 7.04
N ARG A 44 7.56 -7.19 7.61
CA ARG A 44 7.98 -8.59 7.56
C ARG A 44 7.76 -9.19 6.19
N ALA A 45 6.70 -8.80 5.49
CA ALA A 45 6.47 -9.22 4.12
C ALA A 45 7.50 -8.63 3.14
N VAL A 46 7.94 -7.37 3.33
CA VAL A 46 9.04 -6.78 2.55
C VAL A 46 10.33 -7.57 2.78
N ASP A 47 10.69 -7.81 4.04
CA ASP A 47 11.91 -8.55 4.40
C ASP A 47 11.89 -9.96 3.79
N TYR A 48 10.77 -10.65 3.88
CA TYR A 48 10.56 -11.95 3.25
C TYR A 48 10.77 -11.91 1.73
N CYS A 49 10.19 -10.91 1.05
CA CYS A 49 10.33 -10.79 -0.40
C CYS A 49 11.77 -10.51 -0.85
N LEU A 50 12.50 -9.68 -0.10
CA LEU A 50 13.92 -9.40 -0.37
C LEU A 50 14.78 -10.65 -0.13
N HIS A 51 14.50 -11.38 0.96
CA HIS A 51 15.18 -12.62 1.31
C HIS A 51 14.99 -13.71 0.24
N GLU A 52 13.74 -14.01 -0.16
CA GLU A 52 13.45 -14.96 -1.24
C GLU A 52 14.02 -14.50 -2.58
N GLY A 53 14.01 -13.19 -2.83
CA GLY A 53 14.64 -12.58 -3.98
C GLY A 53 16.17 -12.67 -3.98
N LYS A 54 16.80 -12.98 -2.85
CA LYS A 54 18.26 -12.93 -2.63
C LYS A 54 18.85 -11.59 -3.08
N ILE A 55 18.17 -10.51 -2.71
CA ILE A 55 18.57 -9.14 -3.03
C ILE A 55 18.45 -8.24 -1.80
N GLU A 56 19.17 -7.14 -1.81
CA GLU A 56 19.01 -6.08 -0.82
C GLU A 56 18.09 -4.98 -1.35
N LEU A 57 17.61 -4.11 -0.46
CA LEU A 57 16.77 -2.96 -0.84
C LEU A 57 17.44 -2.06 -1.90
N LYS A 58 18.77 -1.95 -1.87
CA LYS A 58 19.56 -1.17 -2.86
C LYS A 58 19.45 -1.70 -4.29
N ASP A 59 19.08 -2.97 -4.46
CA ASP A 59 18.93 -3.62 -5.77
C ASP A 59 17.50 -3.47 -6.33
N VAL A 60 16.59 -2.91 -5.55
CA VAL A 60 15.22 -2.58 -5.97
C VAL A 60 15.25 -1.31 -6.81
N ARG A 61 14.86 -1.42 -8.07
CA ARG A 61 14.84 -0.28 -9.00
C ARG A 61 13.60 0.59 -8.84
N HIS A 62 12.47 -0.05 -8.53
CA HIS A 62 11.18 0.64 -8.40
C HIS A 62 10.45 0.16 -7.17
N LEU A 63 9.97 1.12 -6.37
CA LEU A 63 9.00 0.92 -5.31
C LEU A 63 7.64 1.37 -5.82
N VAL A 64 6.63 0.51 -5.73
CA VAL A 64 5.28 0.79 -6.22
C VAL A 64 4.29 0.68 -5.09
N PHE A 65 3.50 1.73 -4.89
CA PHE A 65 2.35 1.72 -4.00
C PHE A 65 1.08 1.73 -4.84
N TYR A 66 0.10 0.89 -4.49
CA TYR A 66 -1.09 0.69 -5.33
C TYR A 66 -2.03 1.91 -5.37
N ASP A 67 -2.04 2.73 -4.32
CA ASP A 67 -2.92 3.89 -4.22
C ASP A 67 -2.25 5.13 -4.84
N LYS A 68 -3.03 5.91 -5.58
CA LYS A 68 -2.62 7.24 -6.09
C LYS A 68 -3.24 8.28 -5.17
N PRO A 69 -2.45 8.92 -4.27
CA PRO A 69 -2.99 9.82 -3.25
C PRO A 69 -3.88 10.94 -3.84
N LEU A 70 -3.49 11.48 -5.00
CA LEU A 70 -4.20 12.57 -5.66
C LEU A 70 -5.55 12.16 -6.25
N VAL A 71 -5.65 10.99 -6.87
CA VAL A 71 -6.91 10.50 -7.46
C VAL A 71 -7.93 10.16 -6.36
N LYS A 72 -7.44 9.61 -5.24
CA LYS A 72 -8.27 9.38 -4.05
C LYS A 72 -8.77 10.70 -3.46
N PHE A 73 -7.92 11.72 -3.39
CA PHE A 73 -8.29 13.05 -2.93
C PHE A 73 -9.34 13.70 -3.83
N GLU A 74 -9.14 13.71 -5.16
CA GLU A 74 -10.10 14.28 -6.13
C GLU A 74 -11.49 13.64 -5.97
N ARG A 75 -11.57 12.31 -5.89
CA ARG A 75 -12.84 11.60 -5.71
C ARG A 75 -13.55 11.96 -4.41
N LEU A 76 -12.81 12.10 -3.31
CA LEU A 76 -13.38 12.54 -2.04
C LEU A 76 -13.89 13.98 -2.18
N LEU A 77 -13.07 14.88 -2.73
CA LEU A 77 -13.42 16.29 -2.92
C LEU A 77 -14.70 16.47 -3.77
N GLU A 78 -14.79 15.79 -4.92
CA GLU A 78 -15.98 15.81 -5.78
C GLU A 78 -17.23 15.36 -5.03
N THR A 79 -17.13 14.26 -4.28
CA THR A 79 -18.24 13.74 -3.49
C THR A 79 -18.69 14.76 -2.46
N TYR A 80 -17.79 15.37 -1.71
CA TYR A 80 -18.17 16.29 -0.64
C TYR A 80 -18.65 17.65 -1.14
N LEU A 81 -18.10 18.16 -2.24
CA LEU A 81 -18.60 19.39 -2.89
C LEU A 81 -20.01 19.22 -3.42
N ALA A 82 -20.36 18.04 -3.95
CA ALA A 82 -21.71 17.75 -4.46
C ALA A 82 -22.81 17.81 -3.38
N PHE A 83 -22.46 17.65 -2.10
CA PHE A 83 -23.40 17.71 -0.96
C PHE A 83 -23.20 18.95 -0.08
N ALA A 84 -22.49 19.97 -0.58
CA ALA A 84 -22.35 21.24 0.12
C ALA A 84 -23.73 21.92 0.33
N PRO A 85 -23.98 22.54 1.49
CA PRO A 85 -23.04 22.79 2.60
C PRO A 85 -22.95 21.67 3.66
N ARG A 86 -23.81 20.64 3.61
CA ARG A 86 -23.86 19.59 4.65
C ARG A 86 -22.68 18.60 4.57
N GLY A 87 -22.07 18.45 3.40
CA GLY A 87 -20.92 17.56 3.18
C GLY A 87 -19.59 18.06 3.75
N VAL A 88 -19.51 19.33 4.16
CA VAL A 88 -18.25 19.97 4.59
C VAL A 88 -17.70 19.38 5.89
N GLN A 89 -18.57 19.09 6.87
CA GLN A 89 -18.12 18.49 8.14
C GLN A 89 -17.53 17.09 7.92
N SER A 90 -18.15 16.27 7.07
CA SER A 90 -17.66 14.94 6.73
C SER A 90 -16.38 14.97 5.90
N PHE A 91 -16.18 15.99 5.05
CA PHE A 91 -14.94 16.20 4.31
C PHE A 91 -13.75 16.41 5.25
N VAL A 92 -13.90 17.34 6.20
CA VAL A 92 -12.83 17.67 7.16
C VAL A 92 -12.42 16.45 8.00
N ALA A 93 -13.38 15.59 8.37
CA ALA A 93 -13.08 14.36 9.12
C ALA A 93 -12.43 13.24 8.29
N ALA A 94 -12.67 13.20 6.98
CA ALA A 94 -12.15 12.17 6.08
C ALA A 94 -10.80 12.52 5.44
N MET A 95 -10.40 13.78 5.53
CA MET A 95 -9.08 14.23 5.07
C MET A 95 -8.00 13.75 6.04
N PRO A 96 -6.98 13.02 5.57
CA PRO A 96 -5.82 12.73 6.39
C PRO A 96 -5.10 14.05 6.70
N VAL A 97 -4.90 14.32 8.00
CA VAL A 97 -4.11 15.45 8.53
C VAL A 97 -2.62 15.13 8.41
#